data_AF-A0A961JVX1-F1
#
_entry.id   AF-A0A961JVX1-F1
#
_cell.length_a   1.000
_cell.length_b   1.000
_cell.length_c   1.000
_cell.angle_alpha   90.00
_cell.angle_beta   90.00
_cell.angle_gamma   90.00
#
_symmetry.space_group_name_H-M   'P 1'
#
loop_
_entity.id
_entity.type
_entity.pdbx_description
1 polymer ?
#
loop_
_entity_poly.entity_id
_entity_poly.type
_entity_poly.pdbx_seq_one_letter_code
_entity_poly.pdbx_strand_id
1 'polypeptide(L)'
;MYKVWNFISDYSILLLVGAAAALTWANIDPHSYHHFVEMPLWFNSWIGTEIATWTQSYGEGALHYEVADVEKVVTFHYLVNDML
;
A
#
# COMPACT_ATOMS: atom_id res chain seq x y z
N MET A 1 -11.24 -22.79 -18.54
CA MET A 1 -10.20 -22.99 -17.52
C MET A 1 -8.77 -23.16 -18.08
N TYR A 2 -8.50 -22.88 -19.37
CA TYR A 2 -7.12 -22.80 -19.93
C TYR A 2 -6.53 -21.39 -19.94
N LYS A 3 -7.39 -20.36 -20.01
CA LYS A 3 -6.93 -18.95 -20.15
C LYS A 3 -6.27 -18.39 -18.89
N VAL A 4 -6.78 -18.74 -17.70
CA VAL A 4 -6.24 -18.26 -16.42
C VAL A 4 -4.89 -18.92 -16.11
N TRP A 5 -4.73 -20.21 -16.42
CA TRP A 5 -3.47 -20.92 -16.23
C TRP A 5 -2.36 -20.42 -17.16
N ASN A 6 -2.68 -20.08 -18.41
CA ASN A 6 -1.70 -19.40 -19.29
C ASN A 6 -1.35 -18.01 -18.76
N PHE A 7 -2.31 -17.22 -18.26
CA PHE A 7 -2.00 -15.92 -17.65
C PHE A 7 -1.07 -16.06 -16.44
N ILE A 8 -1.36 -16.99 -15.53
CA ILE A 8 -0.47 -17.23 -14.39
C ILE A 8 0.89 -17.71 -14.89
N SER A 9 0.96 -18.61 -15.86
CA SER A 9 2.23 -19.09 -16.42
C SER A 9 3.04 -17.96 -17.08
N ASP A 10 2.40 -17.12 -17.89
CA ASP A 10 3.05 -16.06 -18.66
C ASP A 10 3.47 -14.88 -17.77
N TYR A 11 2.69 -14.55 -16.73
CA TYR A 11 2.95 -13.44 -15.81
C TYR A 11 3.60 -13.89 -14.49
N SER A 12 3.77 -15.20 -14.25
CA SER A 12 4.37 -15.74 -13.02
C SER A 12 5.76 -15.19 -12.77
N ILE A 13 6.57 -15.07 -13.82
CA ILE A 13 7.93 -14.51 -13.72
C ILE A 13 7.86 -13.04 -13.29
N LEU A 14 6.96 -12.24 -13.87
CA LEU A 14 6.79 -10.84 -13.50
C LEU A 14 6.29 -10.68 -12.06
N LEU A 15 5.36 -11.54 -11.63
CA LEU A 15 4.89 -11.61 -10.25
C LEU A 15 6.01 -11.95 -9.27
N LEU A 16 6.81 -12.99 -9.58
CA LEU A 16 7.93 -13.40 -8.75
C LEU A 16 9.01 -12.31 -8.67
N VAL A 17 9.31 -11.65 -9.79
CA VAL A 17 10.28 -10.53 -9.82
C VAL A 17 9.75 -9.35 -9.02
N GLY A 18 8.47 -8.99 -9.16
CA GLY A 18 7.85 -7.92 -8.37
C GLY A 18 7.89 -8.20 -6.87
N ALA A 19 7.54 -9.42 -6.46
CA ALA A 19 7.63 -9.85 -5.07
C ALA A 19 9.07 -9.80 -4.53
N ALA A 20 10.03 -10.33 -5.30
CA ALA A 20 11.44 -10.30 -4.92
C ALA A 20 11.99 -8.86 -4.81
N ALA A 21 11.59 -7.98 -5.73
CA ALA A 21 11.97 -6.57 -5.70
C ALA A 21 11.38 -5.85 -4.47
N ALA A 22 10.08 -6.05 -4.18
CA ALA A 22 9.44 -5.48 -3.00
C ALA A 22 10.08 -5.97 -1.69
N LEU A 23 10.34 -7.28 -1.57
CA LEU A 23 11.05 -7.86 -0.42
C LEU A 23 12.46 -7.27 -0.27
N THR A 24 13.20 -7.16 -1.38
CA THR A 24 14.55 -6.59 -1.36
C THR A 24 14.51 -5.14 -0.88
N TRP A 25 13.59 -4.33 -1.41
CA TRP A 25 13.45 -2.92 -1.01
C TRP A 25 13.07 -2.79 0.46
N ALA A 26 12.08 -3.53 0.93
CA ALA A 26 11.63 -3.51 2.32
C ALA A 26 12.75 -3.90 3.32
N ASN A 27 13.76 -4.65 2.90
CA ASN A 27 14.92 -5.00 3.74
C ASN A 27 16.07 -4.00 3.63
N ILE A 28 16.29 -3.38 2.47
CA ILE A 28 17.38 -2.39 2.27
C ILE A 28 17.02 -1.04 2.92
N ASP A 29 15.79 -0.57 2.71
CA ASP A 29 15.29 0.68 3.26
C ASP A 29 13.84 0.51 3.71
N PRO A 30 13.63 -0.01 4.94
CA PRO A 30 12.29 -0.22 5.49
C PRO A 30 11.50 1.09 5.60
N HIS A 31 12.17 2.20 5.87
CA HIS A 31 11.51 3.49 6.08
C HIS A 31 10.96 4.04 4.76
N SER A 32 11.77 4.03 3.69
CA SER A 32 11.31 4.44 2.36
C SER A 32 10.19 3.53 1.85
N TYR A 33 10.31 2.21 2.06
CA TYR A 33 9.27 1.27 1.67
C TYR A 33 7.96 1.53 2.40
N HIS A 34 7.98 1.72 3.73
CA HIS A 34 6.79 2.06 4.49
C HIS A 34 6.16 3.38 4.07
N HIS A 35 6.98 4.40 3.81
CA HIS A 35 6.49 5.68 3.30
C HIS A 35 5.82 5.56 1.92
N PHE A 36 6.28 4.63 1.07
CA PHE A 36 5.67 4.37 -0.23
C PHE A 36 4.31 3.68 -0.10
N VAL A 37 4.21 2.60 0.69
CA VAL A 37 2.96 1.81 0.80
C VAL A 37 1.87 2.52 1.59
N GLU A 38 2.26 3.35 2.57
CA GLU A 38 1.36 4.16 3.38
C GLU A 38 1.05 5.53 2.74
N MET A 39 1.54 5.80 1.52
CA MET A 39 1.28 7.06 0.85
C MET A 39 -0.24 7.31 0.71
N PRO A 40 -0.75 8.48 1.10
CA PRO A 40 -2.17 8.75 1.07
C PRO A 40 -2.62 8.94 -0.39
N LEU A 41 -3.55 8.11 -0.83
CA LEU A 41 -4.16 8.20 -2.15
C LEU A 41 -5.47 9.00 -2.11
N TRP A 42 -6.28 8.78 -1.06
CA TRP A 42 -7.57 9.44 -0.94
C TRP A 42 -8.08 9.54 0.51
N PHE A 43 -8.25 10.77 0.99
CA PHE A 43 -8.88 11.09 2.28
C PHE A 43 -10.41 11.13 2.14
N ASN A 44 -11.12 10.45 3.02
CA ASN A 44 -12.58 10.33 3.00
C ASN A 44 -13.13 9.89 4.37
N SER A 45 -14.43 9.56 4.46
CA SER A 45 -15.07 9.11 5.72
C SER A 45 -15.72 7.73 5.61
N TRP A 46 -15.49 6.99 4.52
CA TRP A 46 -16.23 5.74 4.21
C TRP A 46 -15.32 4.51 4.21
N ILE A 47 -14.18 4.57 3.51
CA ILE A 47 -13.27 3.44 3.30
C ILE A 47 -11.82 3.84 3.53
N GLY A 48 -10.99 2.86 3.86
CA GLY A 48 -9.59 3.09 4.19
C GLY A 48 -9.27 2.82 5.66
N THR A 49 -8.00 3.04 5.97
CA THR A 49 -7.45 2.99 7.33
C THR A 49 -7.90 4.22 8.10
N GLU A 50 -8.23 4.04 9.39
CA GLU A 50 -8.53 5.16 10.30
C GLU A 50 -7.39 6.17 10.32
N ILE A 51 -7.71 7.46 10.26
CA ILE A 51 -6.70 8.53 10.19
C ILE A 51 -5.77 8.54 11.40
N ALA A 52 -6.27 8.24 12.60
CA ALA A 52 -5.44 8.14 13.79
C ALA A 52 -4.39 7.03 13.66
N THR A 53 -4.80 5.86 13.16
CA THR A 53 -3.92 4.71 12.91
C THR A 53 -2.93 4.99 11.80
N TRP A 54 -3.39 5.58 10.69
CA TRP A 54 -2.53 5.94 9.57
C TRP A 54 -1.50 7.01 9.94
N THR A 55 -1.88 8.02 10.73
CA THR A 55 -0.94 9.06 11.19
C THR A 55 0.20 8.43 12.00
N GLN A 56 -0.11 7.40 12.79
CA GLN A 56 0.89 6.66 13.55
C GLN A 56 1.79 5.79 12.65
N SER A 57 1.25 5.14 11.62
CA SER A 57 2.03 4.29 10.70
C SER A 57 2.89 5.10 9.75
N TYR A 58 2.39 6.24 9.27
CA TYR A 58 3.05 7.11 8.30
C TYR A 58 4.11 8.03 8.93
N GLY A 59 4.01 8.29 10.25
CA GLY A 59 5.01 9.00 11.03
C GLY A 59 5.09 10.49 10.71
N GLU A 60 6.31 11.07 10.75
CA GLU A 60 6.51 12.51 10.50
C GLU A 60 6.04 12.97 9.12
N GLY A 61 5.94 12.05 8.15
CA GLY A 61 5.35 12.32 6.85
C GLY A 61 3.92 12.85 6.94
N ALA A 62 3.14 12.41 7.93
CA ALA A 62 1.74 12.80 8.10
C ALA A 62 1.59 14.30 8.42
N LEU A 63 2.61 14.92 9.02
CA LEU A 63 2.60 16.35 9.35
C LEU A 63 2.55 17.26 8.11
N HIS A 64 2.85 16.72 6.93
CA HIS A 64 2.77 17.46 5.66
C HIS A 64 1.35 17.53 5.08
N TYR A 65 0.40 16.82 5.69
CA TYR A 65 -0.98 16.75 5.23
C TYR A 65 -1.91 17.50 6.19
N GLU A 66 -2.65 18.48 5.66
CA GLU A 66 -3.74 19.10 6.39
C GLU A 66 -4.98 18.21 6.29
N VAL A 67 -5.31 17.56 7.40
CA VAL A 67 -6.42 16.62 7.50
C VAL A 67 -7.58 17.36 8.18
N ALA A 68 -8.67 17.57 7.44
CA ALA A 68 -9.88 18.25 7.91
C ALA A 68 -10.89 17.23 8.49
N ASP A 69 -12.18 17.36 8.16
CA ASP A 69 -13.26 16.48 8.62
C ASP A 69 -13.32 15.19 7.80
N VAL A 70 -12.23 14.43 7.83
CA VAL A 70 -12.11 13.10 7.24
C VAL A 70 -11.76 12.13 8.35
N GLU A 71 -12.27 10.91 8.25
CA GLU A 71 -12.08 9.87 9.28
C GLU A 71 -11.11 8.79 8.80
N LYS A 72 -10.99 8.60 7.49
CA LYS A 72 -10.26 7.50 6.87
C LYS A 72 -9.40 7.96 5.70
N VAL A 73 -8.40 7.14 5.38
CA VAL A 73 -7.51 7.34 4.24
C VAL A 73 -7.24 6.03 3.52
N VAL A 74 -7.34 6.08 2.20
CA VAL A 74 -6.98 4.97 1.33
C VAL A 74 -5.49 5.07 1.02
N THR A 75 -4.77 3.98 1.25
CA THR A 75 -3.34 3.82 0.92
C THR A 75 -3.16 2.60 0.01
N PHE A 76 -1.97 2.42 -0.57
CA PHE A 76 -1.66 1.19 -1.30
C PHE A 76 -1.71 -0.03 -0.38
N HIS A 77 -1.26 0.12 0.87
CA HIS A 77 -1.37 -0.92 1.89
C HIS A 77 -2.83 -1.36 2.06
N TYR A 78 -3.75 -0.41 2.29
CA TYR A 78 -5.16 -0.72 2.48
C TYR A 78 -5.76 -1.46 1.28
N LEU A 79 -5.48 -0.98 0.07
CA LEU A 79 -6.03 -1.59 -1.15
C LEU A 79 -5.54 -3.02 -1.39
N VAL A 80 -4.29 -3.32 -1.04
CA VAL A 80 -3.67 -4.62 -1.34
C VAL A 80 -3.78 -5.62 -0.20
N ASN A 81 -3.64 -5.18 1.06
CA ASN A 81 -3.67 -6.08 2.23
C ASN A 81 -5.03 -6.14 2.92
N ASP A 82 -5.80 -5.05 2.95
CA ASP A 82 -7.01 -4.98 3.78
C ASP A 82 -8.29 -5.22 2.96
N MET A 83 -8.27 -4.92 1.66
CA MET A 83 -9.44 -5.03 0.78
C MET A 83 -9.46 -6.28 -0.09
N LEU A 84 -8.30 -6.79 -0.52
CA LEU A 84 -8.15 -7.98 -1.37
C LEU A 84 -7.94 -9.25 -0.53
#